data_AF-A0A8J8AYN4-F1
#
_entry.id   AF-A0A8J8AYN4-F1
#
_cell.length_a   1.000
_cell.length_b   1.000
_cell.length_c   1.000
_cell.angle_alpha   90.00
_cell.angle_beta   90.00
_cell.angle_gamma   90.00
#
_symmetry.space_group_name_H-M   'P 1'
#
loop_
_entity.id
_entity.type
_entity.pdbx_description
1 polymer ?
#
loop_
_entity_poly.entity_id
_entity_poly.type
_entity_poly.pdbx_seq_one_letter_code
_entity_poly.pdbx_strand_id
1 'polypeptide(L)'
;AGGMQQVAEPHATQELGADAVGHGVDHGGAVVRRIHMHAERARPGDAIAVGGPRASFVVADDFDAYRILGDETALPAIGRWLEELPPGRRAQVFVEIPGDADRQDLASRGDVAITWLPRDGAPAHAEGRLEQALRTAAPIAGDVFHWIACESRRARAMRKALEEAGVPGDWIRATGYWKHAA
;
A
#
# COMPACT_ATOMS: atom_id res chain seq x y z
N ALA A 1 -43.53 -48.11 8.07
CA ALA A 1 -43.35 -46.97 8.99
C ALA A 1 -42.16 -46.17 8.50
N GLY A 2 -42.41 -45.07 7.79
CA GLY A 2 -41.36 -44.31 7.10
C GLY A 2 -41.77 -42.87 6.91
N GLY A 3 -40.86 -41.98 7.31
CA GLY A 3 -40.58 -40.66 6.74
C GLY A 3 -41.71 -39.64 6.59
N MET A 4 -41.87 -38.78 7.60
CA MET A 4 -42.29 -37.38 7.37
C MET A 4 -41.03 -36.53 7.25
N GLN A 5 -40.82 -35.91 6.09
CA GLN A 5 -39.77 -34.92 5.86
C GLN A 5 -40.45 -33.58 5.60
N GLN A 6 -40.36 -32.69 6.59
CA GLN A 6 -40.83 -31.31 6.52
C GLN A 6 -39.66 -30.46 6.01
N VAL A 7 -39.85 -29.79 4.87
CA VAL A 7 -38.85 -28.94 4.24
C VAL A 7 -39.05 -27.53 4.78
N ALA A 8 -38.03 -26.98 5.46
CA ALA A 8 -37.96 -25.59 5.88
C ALA A 8 -36.77 -24.93 5.17
N GLU A 9 -37.02 -23.82 4.49
CA GLU A 9 -36.01 -22.99 3.83
C GLU A 9 -35.13 -22.25 4.86
N PRO A 10 -33.80 -22.17 4.66
CA PRO A 10 -32.98 -21.22 5.41
C PRO A 10 -32.56 -20.02 4.56
N HIS A 11 -32.82 -18.84 5.13
CA HIS A 11 -32.20 -17.56 4.81
C HIS A 11 -30.67 -17.67 4.75
N ALA A 12 -30.04 -17.14 3.70
CA ALA A 12 -28.60 -17.00 3.61
C ALA A 12 -28.15 -15.66 4.22
N THR A 13 -27.52 -15.75 5.39
CA THR A 13 -26.78 -14.71 6.10
C THR A 13 -25.43 -14.45 5.43
N GLN A 14 -24.97 -13.20 5.45
CA GLN A 14 -23.65 -12.75 5.01
C GLN A 14 -22.51 -13.50 5.71
N GLU A 15 -21.57 -14.07 4.96
CA GLU A 15 -20.36 -14.69 5.49
C GLU A 15 -19.20 -13.69 5.45
N LEU A 16 -18.80 -13.21 6.63
CA LEU A 16 -17.55 -12.53 6.92
C LEU A 16 -16.46 -13.60 7.09
N GLY A 17 -15.56 -13.73 6.11
CA GLY A 17 -14.41 -14.64 6.20
C GLY A 17 -13.20 -13.94 6.81
N ALA A 18 -13.05 -14.02 8.13
CA ALA A 18 -11.80 -13.78 8.83
C ALA A 18 -11.49 -15.01 9.68
N ASP A 19 -10.47 -15.78 9.32
CA ASP A 19 -9.96 -16.84 10.18
C ASP A 19 -8.44 -16.91 10.10
N ALA A 20 -7.83 -17.00 11.27
CA ALA A 20 -6.41 -17.09 11.51
C ALA A 20 -6.08 -18.24 12.48
N VAL A 21 -4.82 -18.64 12.43
CA VAL A 21 -3.97 -19.24 13.49
C VAL A 21 -3.74 -20.76 13.49
N GLY A 22 -2.45 -21.13 13.61
CA GLY A 22 -1.93 -22.39 14.15
C GLY A 22 -0.48 -22.70 13.73
N HIS A 23 0.54 -21.99 14.26
CA HIS A 23 1.54 -22.43 15.28
C HIS A 23 2.65 -23.40 14.83
N GLY A 24 3.91 -23.04 15.11
CA GLY A 24 5.05 -23.97 15.13
C GLY A 24 6.42 -23.28 15.00
N VAL A 25 7.10 -23.05 16.13
CA VAL A 25 8.55 -22.77 16.22
C VAL A 25 9.32 -24.09 16.08
N ASP A 26 10.40 -24.14 15.27
CA ASP A 26 11.79 -24.27 15.74
C ASP A 26 12.83 -24.47 14.61
N HIS A 27 14.10 -24.29 15.00
CA HIS A 27 15.38 -24.24 14.30
C HIS A 27 15.69 -25.21 13.12
N GLY A 28 16.59 -24.77 12.24
CA GLY A 28 17.45 -25.66 11.42
C GLY A 28 17.45 -25.30 9.93
N GLY A 29 18.62 -24.96 9.38
CA GLY A 29 18.75 -24.46 8.02
C GLY A 29 18.47 -25.47 6.92
N ALA A 30 17.87 -25.00 5.82
CA ALA A 30 18.20 -25.37 4.44
C ALA A 30 17.36 -24.53 3.48
N VAL A 31 18.07 -23.81 2.59
CA VAL A 31 17.72 -23.44 1.22
C VAL A 31 16.26 -23.68 0.78
N VAL A 32 15.46 -22.61 0.63
CA VAL A 32 14.25 -22.65 -0.21
C VAL A 32 14.31 -21.52 -1.24
N ARG A 33 14.33 -21.97 -2.50
CA ARG A 33 14.41 -21.18 -3.73
C ARG A 33 13.21 -20.25 -3.89
N ARG A 34 13.51 -19.07 -4.43
CA ARG A 34 12.70 -18.13 -5.22
C ARG A 34 11.31 -18.66 -5.62
N ILE A 35 10.25 -17.97 -5.19
CA ILE A 35 8.95 -18.00 -5.85
C ILE A 35 8.65 -16.59 -6.37
N HIS A 36 8.55 -16.48 -7.68
CA HIS A 36 8.04 -15.32 -8.42
C HIS A 36 6.76 -15.83 -9.09
N MET A 37 5.60 -15.26 -8.79
CA MET A 37 4.39 -15.53 -9.57
C MET A 37 3.78 -14.20 -10.02
N HIS A 38 3.64 -14.06 -11.34
CA HIS A 38 2.98 -12.94 -12.02
C HIS A 38 1.46 -13.11 -11.93
N ALA A 39 0.74 -12.02 -11.64
CA ALA A 39 -0.72 -11.97 -11.48
C ALA A 39 -1.51 -12.48 -12.70
N GLU A 40 -0.90 -12.50 -13.90
CA GLU A 40 -1.58 -12.89 -15.15
C GLU A 40 -1.81 -14.39 -15.32
N ARG A 41 -1.25 -15.26 -14.47
CA ARG A 41 -1.32 -16.73 -14.64
C ARG A 41 -1.89 -17.50 -13.45
N ALA A 42 -2.36 -16.81 -12.41
CA ALA A 42 -2.93 -17.47 -11.23
C ALA A 42 -4.20 -18.27 -11.61
N ARG A 43 -4.22 -19.57 -11.30
CA ARG A 43 -5.39 -20.43 -11.45
C ARG A 43 -6.01 -20.74 -10.07
N PRO A 44 -7.33 -21.00 -10.01
CA PRO A 44 -7.95 -21.50 -8.78
C PRO A 44 -7.23 -22.77 -8.30
N GLY A 45 -6.65 -22.73 -7.10
CA GLY A 45 -5.83 -23.81 -6.53
C GLY A 45 -4.33 -23.51 -6.42
N ASP A 46 -3.85 -22.41 -7.01
CA ASP A 46 -2.46 -21.96 -6.82
C ASP A 46 -2.24 -21.35 -5.44
N ALA A 47 -1.21 -21.81 -4.73
CA ALA A 47 -0.82 -21.26 -3.44
C ALA A 47 -0.23 -19.85 -3.62
N ILE A 48 -0.96 -18.83 -3.20
CA ILE A 48 -0.48 -17.45 -3.10
C ILE A 48 0.14 -17.28 -1.70
N ALA A 49 1.43 -16.97 -1.63
CA ALA A 49 2.03 -16.49 -0.39
C ALA A 49 1.61 -15.03 -0.19
N VAL A 50 0.45 -14.81 0.43
CA VAL A 50 0.06 -13.49 0.94
C VAL A 50 0.85 -13.24 2.21
N GLY A 51 1.94 -12.50 2.10
CA GLY A 51 2.49 -11.78 3.24
C GLY A 51 1.48 -10.72 3.66
N GLY A 52 0.50 -11.10 4.49
CA GLY A 52 -0.46 -10.18 5.06
C GLY A 52 0.27 -9.01 5.75
N PRO A 53 -0.32 -7.82 5.82
CA PRO A 53 0.34 -6.65 6.36
C PRO A 53 0.85 -6.96 7.77
N ARG A 54 2.17 -6.80 7.97
CA ARG A 54 2.74 -6.74 9.31
C ARG A 54 2.20 -5.44 9.93
N ALA A 55 1.11 -5.58 10.68
CA ALA A 55 0.32 -4.54 11.34
C ALA A 55 -0.51 -3.63 10.42
N SER A 56 -1.82 -3.56 10.70
CA SER A 56 -2.65 -2.39 10.45
C SER A 56 -2.03 -1.21 11.22
N PHE A 57 -1.16 -0.45 10.56
CA PHE A 57 -0.51 0.70 11.16
C PHE A 57 -1.54 1.81 11.34
N VAL A 58 -1.92 2.05 12.59
CA VAL A 58 -2.60 3.28 12.99
C VAL A 58 -1.56 4.38 12.95
N VAL A 59 -1.65 5.25 11.95
CA VAL A 59 -0.88 6.49 11.95
C VAL A 59 -1.39 7.31 13.13
N ALA A 60 -0.48 7.89 13.91
CA ALA A 60 -0.90 8.86 14.90
C ALA A 60 -1.73 9.95 14.19
N ASP A 61 -2.93 10.19 14.70
CA ASP A 61 -3.84 11.20 14.14
C ASP A 61 -3.41 12.63 14.50
N ASP A 62 -2.19 12.79 15.03
CA ASP A 62 -1.68 14.02 15.62
C ASP A 62 -0.93 14.90 14.61
N PHE A 63 -0.83 14.51 13.34
CA PHE A 63 -0.17 15.29 12.30
C PHE A 63 -1.12 16.26 11.59
N ASP A 64 -0.67 17.49 11.34
CA ASP A 64 -1.44 18.53 10.65
C ASP A 64 -1.73 18.18 9.18
N ALA A 65 -0.86 17.36 8.58
CA ALA A 65 -1.02 16.89 7.21
C ALA A 65 -0.23 15.60 6.92
N TYR A 66 -0.65 14.95 5.84
CA TYR A 66 0.00 13.76 5.32
C TYR A 66 0.56 14.00 3.93
N ARG A 67 1.78 13.53 3.68
CA ARG A 67 2.37 13.46 2.35
C ARG A 67 2.61 12.01 1.97
N ILE A 68 1.91 11.56 0.95
CA ILE A 68 1.82 10.16 0.53
C ILE A 68 2.45 10.04 -0.85
N LEU A 69 3.44 9.16 -1.00
CA LEU A 69 4.10 8.89 -2.28
C LEU A 69 4.09 7.39 -2.54
N GLY A 70 3.67 6.98 -3.73
CA GLY A 70 3.82 5.58 -4.12
C GLY A 70 3.67 5.33 -5.60
N ASP A 71 4.02 4.12 -6.02
CA ASP A 71 3.74 3.65 -7.37
C ASP A 71 2.40 2.88 -7.41
N GLU A 72 2.04 2.32 -8.56
CA GLU A 72 0.79 1.57 -8.73
C GLU A 72 0.64 0.40 -7.74
N THR A 73 1.75 -0.13 -7.21
CA THR A 73 1.71 -1.23 -6.24
C THR A 73 1.25 -0.77 -4.86
N ALA A 74 1.30 0.53 -4.58
CA ALA A 74 0.85 1.15 -3.34
C ALA A 74 -0.63 1.60 -3.38
N LEU A 75 -1.26 1.65 -4.55
CA LEU A 75 -2.63 2.14 -4.73
C LEU A 75 -3.67 1.52 -3.78
N PRO A 76 -3.68 0.20 -3.52
CA PRO A 76 -4.63 -0.38 -2.58
C PRO A 76 -4.46 0.14 -1.15
N ALA A 77 -3.23 0.38 -0.71
CA ALA A 77 -2.94 0.91 0.61
C ALA A 77 -3.30 2.41 0.70
N ILE A 78 -3.01 3.17 -0.36
CA ILE A 78 -3.38 4.59 -0.47
C ILE A 78 -4.91 4.74 -0.41
N GLY A 79 -5.66 3.97 -1.20
CA GLY A 79 -7.12 4.03 -1.22
C GLY A 79 -7.73 3.84 0.18
N ARG A 80 -7.30 2.80 0.89
CA ARG A 80 -7.73 2.56 2.29
C ARG A 80 -7.43 3.75 3.21
N TRP A 81 -6.23 4.30 3.11
CA TRP A 81 -5.84 5.45 3.92
C TRP A 81 -6.70 6.68 3.66
N LEU A 82 -7.04 6.93 2.38
CA LEU A 82 -7.86 8.08 1.99
C LEU A 82 -9.32 7.91 2.40
N GLU A 83 -9.86 6.69 2.34
CA GLU A 83 -11.21 6.35 2.81
C GLU A 83 -11.36 6.53 4.33
N GLU A 84 -10.33 6.14 5.08
CA GLU A 84 -10.28 6.23 6.55
C GLU A 84 -9.88 7.63 7.04
N LEU A 85 -9.46 8.53 6.15
CA LEU A 85 -8.98 9.87 6.50
C LEU A 85 -10.11 10.73 7.12
N PRO A 86 -9.91 11.29 8.33
CA PRO A 86 -10.93 12.13 8.96
C PRO A 86 -11.27 13.38 8.13
N PRO A 87 -12.52 13.88 8.20
CA PRO A 87 -12.89 15.14 7.56
C PRO A 87 -12.01 16.33 7.98
N GLY A 88 -11.66 17.19 7.02
CA GLY A 88 -10.82 18.37 7.25
C GLY A 88 -9.33 18.08 7.44
N ARG A 89 -8.91 16.81 7.42
CA ARG A 89 -7.50 16.46 7.44
C ARG A 89 -6.91 16.56 6.04
N ARG A 90 -5.73 17.18 5.93
CA ARG A 90 -5.06 17.44 4.65
C ARG A 90 -4.17 16.28 4.24
N ALA A 91 -4.26 15.87 2.98
CA ALA A 91 -3.31 14.93 2.38
C ALA A 91 -2.87 15.39 0.99
N GLN A 92 -1.56 15.35 0.74
CA GLN A 92 -1.01 15.51 -0.61
C GLN A 92 -0.45 14.17 -1.08
N VAL A 93 -1.01 13.66 -2.17
CA VAL A 93 -0.76 12.32 -2.68
C VAL A 93 -0.10 12.40 -4.04
N PHE A 94 1.02 11.70 -4.21
CA PHE A 94 1.71 11.53 -5.48
C PHE A 94 1.72 10.05 -5.84
N VAL A 95 1.07 9.71 -6.96
CA VAL A 95 1.01 8.32 -7.43
C VAL A 95 1.67 8.21 -8.79
N GLU A 96 2.75 7.44 -8.86
CA GLU A 96 3.37 7.06 -10.13
C GLU A 96 2.69 5.84 -10.73
N ILE A 97 2.29 5.94 -11.99
CA ILE A 97 1.50 4.91 -12.69
C ILE A 97 2.09 4.63 -14.07
N PRO A 98 1.82 3.48 -14.71
CA PRO A 98 2.32 3.20 -16.05
C PRO A 98 1.89 4.27 -17.08
N GLY A 99 0.59 4.60 -17.13
CA GLY A 99 0.03 5.62 -18.02
C GLY A 99 -1.29 6.21 -17.50
N ASP A 100 -1.86 7.16 -18.22
CA ASP A 100 -3.10 7.85 -17.81
C ASP A 100 -4.33 6.94 -17.70
N ALA A 101 -4.33 5.79 -18.37
CA ALA A 101 -5.40 4.80 -18.29
C ALA A 101 -5.44 4.07 -16.93
N ASP A 102 -4.35 4.14 -16.15
CA ASP A 102 -4.22 3.45 -14.86
C ASP A 102 -4.64 4.34 -13.67
N ARG A 103 -5.13 5.56 -13.93
CA ARG A 103 -5.68 6.44 -12.89
C ARG A 103 -6.93 5.78 -12.28
N GLN A 104 -7.09 5.92 -10.96
CA GLN A 104 -8.22 5.38 -10.22
C GLN A 104 -9.00 6.51 -9.54
N ASP A 105 -10.31 6.36 -9.43
CA ASP A 105 -11.11 7.24 -8.59
C ASP A 105 -10.93 6.81 -7.13
N LEU A 106 -10.19 7.62 -6.36
CA LEU A 106 -9.93 7.38 -4.94
C LEU A 106 -10.84 8.29 -4.11
N ALA A 107 -11.71 7.68 -3.31
CA ALA A 107 -12.61 8.40 -2.43
C ALA A 107 -11.88 8.90 -1.17
N SER A 108 -12.27 10.07 -0.66
CA SER A 108 -11.85 10.53 0.65
C SER A 108 -12.88 11.44 1.28
N ARG A 109 -12.90 11.46 2.61
CA ARG A 109 -13.66 12.42 3.40
C ARG A 109 -12.82 13.63 3.81
N GLY A 110 -11.49 13.57 3.65
CA GLY A 110 -10.55 14.64 3.97
C GLY A 110 -10.28 15.60 2.81
N ASP A 111 -9.40 16.57 3.06
CA ASP A 111 -8.95 17.56 2.07
C ASP A 111 -7.75 17.00 1.30
N VAL A 112 -8.03 16.24 0.24
CA VAL A 112 -7.02 15.47 -0.49
C VAL A 112 -6.70 16.08 -1.85
N ALA A 113 -5.41 16.28 -2.12
CA ALA A 113 -4.90 16.63 -3.44
C ALA A 113 -4.09 15.47 -4.02
N ILE A 114 -4.59 14.84 -5.09
CA ILE A 114 -3.94 13.71 -5.77
C ILE A 114 -3.29 14.19 -7.05
N THR A 115 -2.00 13.90 -7.20
CA THR A 115 -1.21 14.16 -8.40
C THR A 115 -0.78 12.83 -9.00
N TRP A 116 -1.29 12.55 -10.20
CA TRP A 116 -0.92 11.38 -10.99
C TRP A 116 0.35 11.65 -11.78
N LEU A 117 1.28 10.69 -11.76
CA LEU A 117 2.59 10.78 -12.40
C LEU A 117 2.74 9.61 -13.38
N PRO A 118 2.16 9.69 -14.59
CA PRO A 118 2.33 8.66 -15.62
C PRO A 118 3.79 8.44 -15.94
N ARG A 119 4.27 7.20 -16.14
CA ARG A 119 5.67 6.94 -16.50
C ARG A 119 5.94 7.15 -17.98
N ASP A 120 4.92 6.99 -18.83
CA ASP A 120 5.00 7.16 -20.28
C ASP A 120 6.11 6.31 -20.92
N GLY A 121 6.20 5.05 -20.48
CA GLY A 121 7.19 4.08 -20.98
C GLY A 121 8.51 4.05 -20.22
N ALA A 122 8.72 4.93 -19.23
CA ALA A 122 9.87 4.83 -18.34
C ALA A 122 9.80 3.55 -17.46
N PRO A 123 10.94 2.87 -17.18
CA PRO A 123 10.94 1.70 -16.30
C PRO A 123 10.50 2.04 -14.87
N ALA A 124 9.64 1.20 -14.27
CA ALA A 124 9.12 1.42 -12.91
C ALA A 124 10.18 1.49 -11.81
N HIS A 125 11.36 0.90 -12.04
CA HIS A 125 12.46 0.90 -11.08
C HIS A 125 13.39 2.11 -11.23
N ALA A 126 13.22 2.90 -12.30
CA ALA A 126 14.03 4.09 -12.52
C ALA A 126 13.62 5.18 -11.55
N GLU A 127 14.61 5.87 -10.99
CA GLU A 127 14.37 7.13 -10.28
C GLU A 127 13.78 8.15 -11.27
N GLY A 128 12.84 8.97 -10.81
CA GLY A 128 12.30 10.01 -11.67
C GLY A 128 11.18 10.79 -11.00
N ARG A 129 9.94 10.36 -11.25
CA ARG A 129 8.78 11.22 -11.06
C ARG A 129 8.40 11.37 -9.59
N LEU A 130 8.44 10.29 -8.80
CA LEU A 130 8.20 10.37 -7.35
C LEU A 130 9.25 11.22 -6.64
N GLU A 131 10.53 11.03 -6.97
CA GLU A 131 11.63 11.76 -6.34
C GLU A 131 11.61 13.24 -6.74
N GLN A 132 11.26 13.54 -7.99
CA GLN A 132 11.04 14.91 -8.45
C GLN A 132 9.87 15.55 -7.71
N ALA A 133 8.74 14.85 -7.61
CA ALA A 133 7.56 15.33 -6.90
C ALA A 133 7.86 15.61 -5.43
N LEU A 134 8.62 14.74 -4.75
CA LEU A 134 9.07 14.95 -3.38
C LEU A 134 9.90 16.24 -3.23
N ARG A 135 10.83 16.48 -4.15
CA ARG A 135 11.71 17.67 -4.13
C ARG A 135 10.97 18.97 -4.44
N THR A 136 9.99 18.94 -5.34
CA THR A 136 9.29 20.15 -5.81
C THR A 136 7.93 20.37 -5.15
N ALA A 137 7.49 19.46 -4.28
CA ALA A 137 6.24 19.60 -3.57
C ALA A 137 6.24 20.91 -2.77
N ALA A 138 5.13 21.65 -2.86
CA ALA A 138 4.95 22.84 -2.05
C ALA A 138 5.05 22.49 -0.55
N PRO A 139 5.71 23.31 0.27
CA PRO A 139 5.69 23.13 1.72
C PRO A 139 4.26 23.07 2.25
N ILE A 140 4.00 22.17 3.20
CA ILE A 140 2.75 22.17 3.96
C ILE A 140 3.09 22.71 5.34
N ALA A 141 2.31 23.67 5.81
CA ALA A 141 2.48 24.22 7.15
C ALA A 141 2.07 23.20 8.21
N GLY A 142 2.84 23.15 9.31
CA GLY A 142 2.61 22.26 10.44
C GLY A 142 3.43 20.98 10.39
N ASP A 143 3.07 20.02 11.24
CA ASP A 143 3.72 18.73 11.37
C ASP A 143 3.24 17.79 10.26
N VAL A 144 4.17 17.36 9.40
CA VAL A 144 3.85 16.56 8.20
C VAL A 144 4.44 15.17 8.31
N PHE A 145 3.55 14.17 8.30
CA PHE A 145 3.96 12.78 8.20
C PHE A 145 4.14 12.35 6.75
N HIS A 146 5.24 11.68 6.45
CA HIS A 146 5.61 11.22 5.12
C HIS A 146 5.46 9.71 5.02
N TRP A 147 4.59 9.25 4.14
CA TRP A 147 4.43 7.83 3.82
C TRP A 147 4.90 7.57 2.38
N ILE A 148 5.82 6.63 2.21
CA ILE A 148 6.43 6.29 0.92
C ILE A 148 6.34 4.76 0.72
N ALA A 149 5.74 4.33 -0.38
CA ALA A 149 5.68 2.92 -0.76
C ALA A 149 5.90 2.73 -2.26
N CYS A 150 7.05 2.18 -2.65
CA CYS A 150 7.40 1.92 -4.04
C CYS A 150 8.55 0.88 -4.12
N GLU A 151 9.38 0.94 -5.15
CA GLU A 151 10.60 0.15 -5.26
C GLU A 151 11.57 0.39 -4.09
N SER A 152 12.21 -0.67 -3.61
CA SER A 152 13.02 -0.69 -2.39
C SER A 152 14.22 0.28 -2.34
N ARG A 153 14.94 0.50 -3.45
CA ARG A 153 16.05 1.46 -3.52
C ARG A 153 15.50 2.89 -3.57
N ARG A 154 14.45 3.11 -4.37
CA ARG A 154 13.76 4.40 -4.49
C ARG A 154 13.19 4.88 -3.15
N ALA A 155 12.48 4.01 -2.43
CA ALA A 155 11.94 4.30 -1.10
C ALA A 155 13.03 4.68 -0.09
N ARG A 156 14.17 3.97 -0.11
CA ARG A 156 15.32 4.29 0.76
C ARG A 156 15.97 5.62 0.39
N ALA A 157 16.11 5.92 -0.90
CA ALA A 157 16.67 7.17 -1.37
C ALA A 157 15.80 8.37 -0.96
N MET A 158 14.47 8.27 -1.13
CA MET A 158 13.53 9.31 -0.69
C MET A 158 13.54 9.51 0.83
N ARG A 159 13.61 8.43 1.62
CA ARG A 159 13.76 8.54 3.07
C ARG A 159 15.02 9.31 3.44
N LYS A 160 16.16 8.94 2.85
CA LYS A 160 17.43 9.62 3.10
C LYS A 160 17.34 11.11 2.75
N ALA A 161 16.74 11.46 1.62
CA ALA A 161 16.55 12.86 1.22
C ALA A 161 15.69 13.66 2.22
N LEU A 162 14.66 13.04 2.81
CA LEU A 162 13.85 13.67 3.86
C LEU A 162 14.62 13.85 5.17
N GLU A 163 15.39 12.85 5.58
CA GLU A 163 16.25 12.92 6.76
C GLU A 163 17.34 14.01 6.59
N GLU A 164 17.94 14.11 5.40
CA GLU A 164 18.90 15.17 5.04
C GLU A 164 18.26 16.56 5.00
N ALA A 165 16.96 16.65 4.68
CA ALA A 165 16.17 17.88 4.76
C ALA A 165 15.71 18.22 6.19
N GLY A 166 16.09 17.42 7.19
CA GLY A 166 15.80 17.67 8.60
C GLY A 166 14.45 17.15 9.09
N VAL A 167 13.74 16.34 8.30
CA VAL A 167 12.49 15.71 8.76
C VAL A 167 12.81 14.63 9.80
N PRO A 168 12.16 14.63 10.98
CA PRO A 168 12.38 13.60 11.99
C PRO A 168 12.11 12.20 11.44
N GLY A 169 13.00 11.24 11.74
CA GLY A 169 12.89 9.87 11.22
C GLY A 169 11.57 9.18 11.59
N ASP A 170 11.02 9.46 12.77
CA ASP A 170 9.73 8.92 13.22
C ASP A 170 8.53 9.50 12.46
N TRP A 171 8.73 10.59 11.71
CA TRP A 171 7.72 11.20 10.84
C TRP A 171 7.80 10.68 9.41
N ILE A 172 8.69 9.71 9.15
CA ILE A 172 8.92 9.13 7.83
C ILE A 172 8.69 7.62 7.89
N ARG A 173 7.72 7.15 7.12
CA ARG A 173 7.52 5.73 6.84
C ARG A 173 7.81 5.43 5.38
N ALA A 174 9.02 4.96 5.09
CA ALA A 174 9.38 4.49 3.76
C ALA A 174 9.49 2.95 3.72
N THR A 175 8.69 2.32 2.85
CA THR A 175 8.60 0.87 2.71
C THR A 175 8.85 0.47 1.26
N GLY A 176 9.80 -0.45 1.03
CA GLY A 176 10.00 -1.06 -0.28
C GLY A 176 8.99 -2.18 -0.50
N TYR A 177 8.02 -1.99 -1.39
CA TYR A 177 6.98 -2.97 -1.71
C TYR A 177 7.49 -4.05 -2.67
N TRP A 178 8.42 -3.67 -3.54
CA TRP A 178 9.07 -4.57 -4.46
C TRP A 178 10.54 -4.18 -4.64
N LYS A 179 11.30 -5.02 -5.32
CA LYS A 179 12.73 -4.81 -5.55
C LYS A 179 13.09 -5.27 -6.96
N HIS A 180 13.68 -4.38 -7.74
CA HIS A 180 14.23 -4.77 -9.03
C HIS A 180 15.50 -5.61 -8.84
N ALA A 181 15.57 -6.78 -9.49
CA ALA A 181 16.80 -7.56 -9.54
C ALA A 181 17.80 -6.81 -10.44
N ALA A 182 18.99 -6.55 -9.90
CA ALA A 182 20.07 -5.93 -10.67
C ALA A 182 20.52 -6.82 -11.83
#